data_AF-A0A7Y0A4R2-F1
#
_entry.id   AF-A0A7Y0A4R2-F1
#
_cell.length_a   1.000
_cell.length_b   1.000
_cell.length_c   1.000
_cell.angle_alpha   90.00
_cell.angle_beta   90.00
_cell.angle_gamma   90.00
#
_symmetry.space_group_name_H-M   'P 1'
#
loop_
_entity.id
_entity.type
_entity.pdbx_description
1 polymer ?
#
loop_
_entity_poly.entity_id
_entity_poly.type
_entity_poly.pdbx_seq_one_letter_code
_entity_poly.pdbx_strand_id
1 'polypeptide(L)'
;MKFSIQPILENEQYQLIPLQQGDFESLYHVASDPEVWSQHPNKDRYQREVFSTFFEGAIKSGGAFKIIEKSSGEMLGSTRFYDYNKEDNSIFIGYTFYGTKSWGKGINPQIKKLMLDYIFQFVDTVYFHVGKDNIRSRTAMERLGAENKGEQEIAYFGEPSRINILYQIKKKNMKKFKIQQTPFVVPTTDGKLIEEHWGNSTGNPDLSIAHMIAPPGWSEPHQTPDFDEFTLIISGKKQFEIDGETVVLEKGQSIRIEKGARIRYSNPFEQECEYISICLPAFSMESVHREDEGVD
;
A
#
# COMPACT_ATOMS: atom_id res chain seq x y z
N MET A 1 7.79 21.33 12.98
CA MET A 1 7.26 19.96 12.73
C MET A 1 8.43 19.04 12.40
N LYS A 2 8.34 17.73 12.69
CA LYS A 2 9.37 16.73 12.33
C LYS A 2 9.15 16.10 10.94
N PHE A 3 8.16 16.57 10.20
CA PHE A 3 7.77 16.07 8.89
C PHE A 3 7.26 17.23 8.02
N SER A 4 7.23 17.02 6.70
CA SER A 4 6.74 18.01 5.74
C SER A 4 5.24 17.86 5.54
N ILE A 5 4.52 18.97 5.40
CA ILE A 5 3.12 18.96 4.93
C ILE A 5 3.02 19.29 3.43
N GLN A 6 4.17 19.34 2.75
CA GLN A 6 4.30 19.49 1.29
C GLN A 6 5.30 18.49 0.66
N PRO A 7 5.30 17.17 1.01
CA PRO A 7 6.05 16.19 0.23
C PRO A 7 5.41 15.97 -1.15
N ILE A 8 6.17 15.53 -2.14
CA ILE A 8 5.58 14.98 -3.36
C ILE A 8 4.95 13.63 -3.01
N LEU A 9 3.66 13.44 -3.31
CA LEU A 9 2.95 12.17 -3.11
C LEU A 9 2.44 11.67 -4.46
N GLU A 10 2.52 10.36 -4.72
CA GLU A 10 2.10 9.82 -6.00
C GLU A 10 1.63 8.37 -5.92
N ASN A 11 0.78 7.97 -6.88
CA ASN A 11 0.52 6.58 -7.23
C ASN A 11 0.80 6.39 -8.73
N GLU A 12 0.33 5.29 -9.32
CA GLU A 12 0.52 5.01 -10.75
C GLU A 12 -0.13 6.06 -11.68
N GLN A 13 -1.22 6.70 -11.25
CA GLN A 13 -2.04 7.58 -12.10
C GLN A 13 -1.91 9.08 -11.78
N TYR A 14 -1.65 9.44 -10.53
CA TYR A 14 -1.75 10.82 -10.04
C TYR A 14 -0.52 11.24 -9.23
N GLN A 15 -0.24 12.54 -9.25
CA GLN A 15 0.75 13.20 -8.38
C GLN A 15 0.12 14.38 -7.63
N LEU A 16 0.52 14.55 -6.37
CA LEU A 16 0.33 15.76 -5.59
C LEU A 16 1.68 16.45 -5.49
N ILE A 17 1.76 17.65 -6.07
CA ILE A 17 2.98 18.46 -6.10
C ILE A 17 2.71 19.74 -5.31
N PRO A 18 3.64 20.23 -4.47
CA PRO A 18 3.45 21.47 -3.73
C PRO A 18 3.03 22.62 -4.65
N LEU A 19 1.94 23.30 -4.28
CA LEU A 19 1.41 24.42 -5.05
C LEU A 19 2.36 25.62 -4.93
N GLN A 20 2.74 26.20 -6.07
CA GLN A 20 3.65 27.35 -6.16
C GLN A 20 2.91 28.60 -6.62
N GLN A 21 3.46 29.79 -6.35
CA GLN A 21 2.86 31.06 -6.76
C GLN A 21 2.60 31.14 -8.28
N GLY A 22 3.50 30.55 -9.08
CA GLY A 22 3.39 30.51 -10.55
C GLY A 22 2.27 29.60 -11.08
N ASP A 23 1.64 28.77 -10.24
CA ASP A 23 0.57 27.86 -10.66
C ASP A 23 -0.81 28.53 -10.75
N PHE A 24 -0.91 29.84 -10.48
CA PHE A 24 -2.19 30.56 -10.40
C PHE A 24 -3.04 30.38 -11.65
N GLU A 25 -2.51 30.68 -12.84
CA GLU A 25 -3.29 30.65 -14.08
C GLU A 25 -3.75 29.23 -14.43
N SER A 26 -2.86 28.23 -14.27
CA SER A 26 -3.21 26.83 -14.54
C SER A 26 -4.27 26.31 -13.59
N LEU A 27 -4.19 26.66 -12.30
CA LEU A 27 -5.18 26.25 -11.32
C LEU A 27 -6.50 27.02 -11.48
N TYR A 28 -6.42 28.31 -11.84
CA TYR A 28 -7.60 29.13 -12.11
C TYR A 28 -8.36 28.62 -13.32
N HIS A 29 -7.68 28.15 -14.37
CA HIS A 29 -8.35 27.52 -15.52
C HIS A 29 -9.24 26.34 -15.12
N VAL A 30 -8.86 25.57 -14.10
CA VAL A 30 -9.69 24.49 -13.53
C VAL A 30 -10.81 25.07 -12.67
N ALA A 31 -10.52 26.12 -11.90
CA ALA A 31 -11.46 26.76 -10.97
C ALA A 31 -12.50 27.65 -11.65
N SER A 32 -12.26 28.16 -12.87
CA SER A 32 -13.11 29.16 -13.51
C SER A 32 -14.46 28.63 -14.00
N ASP A 33 -14.70 27.33 -13.88
CA ASP A 33 -16.01 26.71 -14.14
C ASP A 33 -16.93 26.92 -12.92
N PRO A 34 -18.03 27.68 -13.03
CA PRO A 34 -18.97 27.92 -11.92
C PRO A 34 -19.54 26.64 -11.32
N GLU A 35 -19.69 25.59 -12.13
CA GLU A 35 -20.25 24.33 -11.67
C GLU A 35 -19.34 23.69 -10.61
N VAL A 36 -18.02 23.92 -10.68
CA VAL A 36 -17.06 23.44 -9.66
C VAL A 36 -17.51 23.83 -8.26
N TRP A 37 -18.06 25.03 -8.11
CA TRP A 37 -18.37 25.67 -6.85
C TRP A 37 -19.84 25.61 -6.45
N SER A 38 -20.72 25.03 -7.26
CA SER A 38 -22.18 25.03 -7.05
C SER A 38 -22.62 24.54 -5.67
N GLN A 39 -21.88 23.58 -5.09
CA GLN A 39 -22.08 23.02 -3.76
C GLN A 39 -21.03 23.45 -2.71
N HIS A 40 -20.06 24.29 -3.06
CA HIS A 40 -19.02 24.73 -2.13
C HIS A 40 -19.53 25.88 -1.23
N PRO A 41 -18.92 26.09 -0.04
CA PRO A 41 -19.31 27.16 0.89
C PRO A 41 -19.25 28.57 0.30
N ASN A 42 -18.36 28.79 -0.66
CA ASN A 42 -18.29 29.98 -1.48
C ASN A 42 -18.44 29.56 -2.94
N LYS A 43 -19.56 29.97 -3.56
CA LYS A 43 -19.93 29.62 -4.93
C LYS A 43 -19.25 30.52 -5.96
N ASP A 44 -18.72 31.66 -5.54
CA ASP A 44 -18.17 32.69 -6.42
C ASP A 44 -16.68 32.50 -6.71
N ARG A 45 -16.06 31.42 -6.23
CA ARG A 45 -14.64 31.11 -6.45
C ARG A 45 -14.28 30.79 -7.91
N TYR A 46 -15.25 30.78 -8.83
CA TYR A 46 -14.98 30.80 -10.26
C TYR A 46 -14.61 32.20 -10.78
N GLN A 47 -14.95 33.25 -10.04
CA GLN A 47 -14.58 34.63 -10.37
C GLN A 47 -13.13 34.86 -9.98
N ARG A 48 -12.35 35.48 -10.86
CA ARG A 48 -10.88 35.59 -10.74
C ARG A 48 -10.46 36.29 -9.45
N GLU A 49 -11.15 37.35 -9.07
CA GLU A 49 -10.85 38.16 -7.90
C GLU A 49 -11.08 37.36 -6.61
N VAL A 50 -12.18 36.62 -6.54
CA VAL A 50 -12.52 35.74 -5.40
C VAL A 50 -11.55 34.57 -5.33
N PHE A 51 -11.20 33.98 -6.49
CA PHE A 51 -10.21 32.91 -6.56
C PHE A 51 -8.82 33.38 -6.14
N SER A 52 -8.44 34.62 -6.45
CA SER A 52 -7.18 35.23 -6.00
C SER A 52 -7.02 35.18 -4.48
N THR A 53 -8.07 35.55 -3.74
CA THR A 53 -8.08 35.45 -2.27
C THR A 53 -7.98 34.00 -1.79
N PHE A 54 -8.71 33.07 -2.42
CA PHE A 54 -8.63 31.65 -2.10
C PHE A 54 -7.23 31.07 -2.33
N PHE A 55 -6.59 31.44 -3.43
CA PHE A 55 -5.25 31.00 -3.82
C PHE A 55 -4.19 31.59 -2.89
N GLU A 56 -4.29 32.87 -2.53
CA GLU A 56 -3.39 33.50 -1.55
C GLU A 56 -3.44 32.75 -0.21
N GLY A 57 -4.64 32.40 0.27
CA GLY A 57 -4.80 31.57 1.45
C GLY A 57 -4.19 30.16 1.30
N ALA A 58 -4.22 29.58 0.10
CA ALA A 58 -3.57 28.30 -0.18
C ALA A 58 -2.04 28.40 -0.10
N ILE A 59 -1.44 29.44 -0.70
CA ILE A 59 0.00 29.68 -0.64
C ILE A 59 0.44 29.97 0.81
N LYS A 60 -0.25 30.86 1.52
CA LYS A 60 0.05 31.21 2.93
C LYS A 60 -0.07 30.04 3.88
N SER A 61 -0.92 29.05 3.57
CA SER A 61 -1.06 27.85 4.41
C SER A 61 0.19 26.98 4.44
N GLY A 62 1.05 27.05 3.42
CA GLY A 62 2.23 26.19 3.29
C GLY A 62 1.92 24.69 3.21
N GLY A 63 0.67 24.31 2.91
CA GLY A 63 0.22 22.90 2.89
C GLY A 63 -0.55 22.52 1.62
N ALA A 64 -0.64 23.42 0.64
CA ALA A 64 -1.41 23.22 -0.59
C ALA A 64 -0.65 22.43 -1.65
N PHE A 65 -1.39 21.62 -2.41
CA PHE A 65 -0.93 20.84 -3.56
C PHE A 65 -1.75 21.16 -4.80
N LYS A 66 -1.10 21.08 -5.97
CA LYS A 66 -1.78 20.81 -7.24
C LYS A 66 -1.86 19.30 -7.46
N ILE A 67 -2.98 18.85 -8.03
CA ILE A 67 -3.24 17.45 -8.36
C ILE A 67 -3.07 17.28 -9.87
N ILE A 68 -2.15 16.41 -10.29
CA ILE A 68 -1.80 16.19 -11.70
C ILE A 68 -2.12 14.75 -12.09
N GLU A 69 -2.69 14.54 -13.28
CA GLU A 69 -2.77 13.23 -13.93
C GLU A 69 -1.47 12.94 -14.69
N LYS A 70 -0.81 11.81 -14.40
CA LYS A 70 0.51 11.49 -14.96
C LYS A 70 0.48 11.26 -16.47
N SER A 71 -0.56 10.61 -16.99
CA SER A 71 -0.65 10.26 -18.41
C SER A 71 -0.77 11.46 -19.33
N SER A 72 -1.43 12.53 -18.86
CA SER A 72 -1.72 13.73 -19.65
C SER A 72 -0.92 14.95 -19.22
N GLY A 73 -0.40 14.97 -17.99
CA GLY A 73 0.14 16.16 -17.35
C GLY A 73 -0.95 17.18 -16.95
N GLU A 74 -2.23 16.83 -17.08
CA GLU A 74 -3.35 17.75 -16.83
C GLU A 74 -3.47 18.08 -15.32
N MET A 75 -3.67 19.36 -15.01
CA MET A 75 -4.01 19.79 -13.66
C MET A 75 -5.49 19.55 -13.40
N LEU A 76 -5.80 18.74 -12.39
CA LEU A 76 -7.16 18.29 -12.08
C LEU A 76 -7.83 19.15 -11.00
N GLY A 77 -7.03 19.86 -10.19
CA GLY A 77 -7.51 20.66 -9.07
C GLY A 77 -6.49 20.80 -7.96
N SER A 78 -6.96 21.04 -6.74
CA SER A 78 -6.11 21.27 -5.56
C SER A 78 -6.68 20.64 -4.30
N THR A 79 -5.81 20.39 -3.33
CA THR A 79 -6.13 19.94 -1.97
C THR A 79 -5.04 20.44 -1.02
N ARG A 80 -5.28 20.51 0.29
CA ARG A 80 -4.24 20.95 1.23
C ARG A 80 -4.28 20.21 2.57
N PHE A 81 -3.11 20.06 3.19
CA PHE A 81 -2.99 19.88 4.64
C PHE A 81 -3.03 21.24 5.33
N TYR A 82 -3.65 21.35 6.50
CA TYR A 82 -3.69 22.59 7.28
C TYR A 82 -3.99 22.30 8.76
N ASP A 83 -3.81 23.31 9.62
CA ASP A 83 -4.14 23.27 11.05
C ASP A 83 -3.58 22.04 11.79
N TYR A 84 -2.29 21.77 11.63
CA TYR A 84 -1.61 20.74 12.42
C TYR A 84 -1.59 21.14 13.90
N ASN A 85 -2.16 20.28 14.74
CA ASN A 85 -2.09 20.39 16.19
C ASN A 85 -1.24 19.26 16.76
N LYS A 86 -0.12 19.63 17.40
CA LYS A 86 0.78 18.68 18.04
C LYS A 86 0.19 18.07 19.31
N GLU A 87 -0.58 18.83 20.07
CA GLU A 87 -1.16 18.39 21.35
C GLU A 87 -2.25 17.34 21.10
N ASP A 88 -3.12 17.59 20.12
CA ASP A 88 -4.18 16.67 19.70
C ASP A 88 -3.68 15.55 18.76
N ASN A 89 -2.40 15.59 18.40
CA ASN A 89 -1.78 14.74 17.38
C ASN A 89 -2.64 14.60 16.12
N SER A 90 -3.04 15.75 15.57
CA SER A 90 -4.03 15.82 14.49
C SER A 90 -3.70 16.85 13.41
N ILE A 91 -4.34 16.72 12.26
CA ILE A 91 -4.23 17.67 11.14
C ILE A 91 -5.49 17.64 10.30
N PHE A 92 -5.73 18.68 9.51
CA PHE A 92 -6.83 18.72 8.56
C PHE A 92 -6.39 18.40 7.15
N ILE A 93 -7.28 17.76 6.40
CA ILE A 93 -7.22 17.70 4.93
C ILE A 93 -8.47 18.37 4.40
N GLY A 94 -8.33 19.24 3.41
CA GLY A 94 -9.49 19.94 2.88
C GLY A 94 -9.17 20.92 1.77
N TYR A 95 -10.08 21.87 1.59
CA TYR A 95 -10.08 22.81 0.46
C TYR A 95 -9.91 22.10 -0.89
N THR A 96 -10.43 20.87 -0.95
CA THR A 96 -10.28 20.01 -2.10
C THR A 96 -11.32 20.38 -3.14
N PHE A 97 -10.88 20.67 -4.36
CA PHE A 97 -11.77 20.80 -5.50
C PHE A 97 -11.15 20.11 -6.71
N TYR A 98 -12.02 19.70 -7.63
CA TYR A 98 -11.66 19.09 -8.90
C TYR A 98 -12.46 19.75 -10.01
N GLY A 99 -11.85 19.91 -11.18
CA GLY A 99 -12.57 20.30 -12.39
C GLY A 99 -13.69 19.30 -12.71
N THR A 100 -14.75 19.77 -13.35
CA THR A 100 -15.93 18.97 -13.70
C THR A 100 -15.60 17.71 -14.50
N LYS A 101 -14.61 17.78 -15.39
CA LYS A 101 -14.09 16.64 -16.18
C LYS A 101 -13.51 15.49 -15.34
N SER A 102 -13.18 15.74 -14.08
CA SER A 102 -12.58 14.77 -13.15
C SER A 102 -13.62 14.10 -12.24
N TRP A 103 -14.89 14.52 -12.28
CA TRP A 103 -15.92 13.97 -11.40
C TRP A 103 -16.37 12.57 -11.81
N GLY A 104 -16.81 11.77 -10.83
CA GLY A 104 -17.28 10.40 -11.07
C GLY A 104 -16.18 9.37 -11.38
N LYS A 105 -14.93 9.79 -11.57
CA LYS A 105 -13.79 8.91 -11.96
C LYS A 105 -13.06 8.23 -10.79
N GLY A 106 -13.55 8.35 -9.56
CA GLY A 106 -12.89 7.75 -8.39
C GLY A 106 -11.56 8.39 -7.98
N ILE A 107 -11.25 9.59 -8.48
CA ILE A 107 -9.99 10.31 -8.20
C ILE A 107 -9.87 10.68 -6.71
N ASN A 108 -10.91 11.29 -6.13
CA ASN A 108 -10.86 11.75 -4.74
C ASN A 108 -10.51 10.62 -3.74
N PRO A 109 -11.12 9.41 -3.80
CA PRO A 109 -10.68 8.28 -2.99
C PRO A 109 -9.19 7.97 -3.09
N GLN A 110 -8.62 7.95 -4.29
CA GLN A 110 -7.19 7.67 -4.50
C GLN A 110 -6.30 8.77 -3.89
N ILE A 111 -6.64 10.04 -4.12
CA ILE A 111 -5.91 11.19 -3.57
C ILE A 111 -6.00 11.21 -2.04
N LYS A 112 -7.19 10.97 -1.47
CA LYS A 112 -7.36 10.90 -0.01
C LYS A 112 -6.59 9.73 0.59
N LYS A 113 -6.55 8.57 -0.09
CA LYS A 113 -5.71 7.43 0.33
C LYS A 113 -4.24 7.83 0.39
N LEU A 114 -3.70 8.46 -0.66
CA LEU A 114 -2.31 8.93 -0.68
C LEU A 114 -2.00 9.88 0.49
N MET A 115 -2.87 10.86 0.72
CA MET A 115 -2.68 11.83 1.80
C MET A 115 -2.79 11.18 3.18
N LEU A 116 -3.76 10.27 3.37
CA LEU A 116 -3.96 9.56 4.64
C LEU A 116 -2.83 8.59 4.96
N ASP A 117 -2.39 7.80 3.99
CA ASP A 117 -1.27 6.85 4.13
C ASP A 117 0.03 7.58 4.51
N TYR A 118 0.27 8.76 3.94
CA TYR A 118 1.39 9.60 4.34
C TYR A 118 1.22 10.14 5.76
N ILE A 119 0.13 10.86 6.00
CA ILE A 119 0.03 11.70 7.20
C ILE A 119 -0.16 10.88 8.48
N PHE A 120 -0.80 9.71 8.40
CA PHE A 120 -0.94 8.80 9.54
C PHE A 120 0.40 8.19 10.01
N GLN A 121 1.50 8.40 9.29
CA GLN A 121 2.83 8.08 9.83
C GLN A 121 3.21 9.02 10.98
N PHE A 122 2.61 10.21 11.04
CA PHE A 122 2.98 11.29 11.97
C PHE A 122 1.85 11.72 12.91
N VAL A 123 0.59 11.51 12.52
CA VAL A 123 -0.59 11.88 13.32
C VAL A 123 -1.51 10.69 13.59
N ASP A 124 -2.32 10.79 14.63
CA ASP A 124 -3.33 9.76 14.97
C ASP A 124 -4.71 10.09 14.43
N THR A 125 -4.97 11.38 14.15
CA THR A 125 -6.30 11.85 13.76
C THR A 125 -6.21 12.81 12.58
N VAL A 126 -7.09 12.62 11.59
CA VAL A 126 -7.27 13.55 10.48
C VAL A 126 -8.69 14.08 10.48
N TYR A 127 -8.82 15.40 10.38
CA TYR A 127 -10.11 16.09 10.33
C TYR A 127 -10.40 16.67 8.95
N PHE A 128 -11.68 16.90 8.67
CA PHE A 128 -12.16 17.49 7.42
C PHE A 128 -13.30 18.45 7.70
N HIS A 129 -13.20 19.69 7.21
CA HIS A 129 -14.33 20.61 7.13
C HIS A 129 -15.02 20.44 5.78
N VAL A 130 -16.31 20.13 5.82
CA VAL A 130 -17.15 20.03 4.63
C VAL A 130 -18.35 20.95 4.78
N GLY A 131 -18.58 21.85 3.82
CA GLY A 131 -19.75 22.75 3.85
C GLY A 131 -21.05 21.98 4.10
N LYS A 132 -21.91 22.50 4.98
CA LYS A 132 -23.16 21.84 5.39
C LYS A 132 -24.03 21.41 4.20
N ASP A 133 -24.11 22.28 3.20
CA ASP A 133 -24.91 22.07 1.99
C ASP A 133 -24.14 21.33 0.87
N ASN A 134 -22.87 20.98 1.09
CA ASN A 134 -22.05 20.25 0.11
C ASN A 134 -22.32 18.75 0.17
N ILE A 135 -23.49 18.33 -0.31
CA ILE A 135 -23.94 16.94 -0.27
C ILE A 135 -22.93 15.99 -0.95
N ARG A 136 -22.31 16.42 -2.06
CA ARG A 136 -21.31 15.63 -2.78
C ARG A 136 -20.10 15.31 -1.91
N SER A 137 -19.51 16.32 -1.27
CA SER A 137 -18.34 16.11 -0.41
C SER A 137 -18.69 15.37 0.88
N ARG A 138 -19.89 15.59 1.44
CA ARG A 138 -20.39 14.84 2.61
C ARG A 138 -20.50 13.35 2.31
N THR A 139 -21.14 13.01 1.20
CA THR A 139 -21.25 11.62 0.70
C THR A 139 -19.87 11.00 0.49
N ALA A 140 -18.92 11.77 -0.05
CA ALA A 140 -17.56 11.29 -0.24
C ALA A 140 -16.85 10.98 1.09
N MET A 141 -17.04 11.78 2.13
CA MET A 141 -16.46 11.53 3.46
C MET A 141 -17.08 10.31 4.12
N GLU A 142 -18.40 10.15 4.02
CA GLU A 142 -19.11 8.99 4.56
C GLU A 142 -18.65 7.68 3.88
N ARG A 143 -18.45 7.69 2.56
CA ARG A 143 -17.88 6.54 1.82
C ARG A 143 -16.43 6.21 2.21
N LEU A 144 -15.66 7.20 2.67
CA LEU A 144 -14.31 6.99 3.21
C LEU A 144 -14.33 6.45 4.66
N GLY A 145 -15.52 6.29 5.26
CA GLY A 145 -15.68 5.85 6.64
C GLY A 145 -15.34 6.92 7.66
N ALA A 146 -15.45 8.21 7.29
CA ALA A 146 -15.23 9.31 8.22
C ALA A 146 -16.42 9.47 9.18
N GLU A 147 -16.12 9.64 10.47
CA GLU A 147 -17.10 9.90 11.52
C GLU A 147 -17.55 11.36 11.48
N ASN A 148 -18.86 11.61 11.48
CA ASN A 148 -19.43 12.96 11.60
C ASN A 148 -19.42 13.41 13.07
N LYS A 149 -18.73 14.53 13.36
CA LYS A 149 -18.56 15.11 14.70
C LYS A 149 -19.50 16.28 14.99
N GLY A 150 -20.36 16.66 14.05
CA GLY A 150 -21.32 17.75 14.20
C GLY A 150 -20.98 19.01 13.38
N GLU A 151 -21.79 20.05 13.57
CA GLU A 151 -21.65 21.32 12.86
C GLU A 151 -20.64 22.25 13.55
N GLN A 152 -19.89 23.00 12.76
CA GLN A 152 -18.95 24.01 13.24
C GLN A 152 -18.95 25.22 12.30
N GLU A 153 -18.91 26.41 12.87
CA GLU A 153 -18.70 27.64 12.11
C GLU A 153 -17.20 27.84 11.83
N ILE A 154 -16.85 27.99 10.55
CA ILE A 154 -15.46 28.10 10.10
C ILE A 154 -15.27 29.44 9.39
N ALA A 155 -14.28 30.21 9.86
CA ALA A 155 -13.78 31.38 9.17
C ALA A 155 -12.86 30.95 8.01
N TYR A 156 -13.17 31.39 6.80
CA TYR A 156 -12.32 31.18 5.63
C TYR A 156 -11.43 32.39 5.40
N PHE A 157 -10.23 32.18 4.90
CA PHE A 157 -9.28 33.27 4.63
C PHE A 157 -9.90 34.28 3.65
N GLY A 158 -10.10 35.52 4.11
CA GLY A 158 -10.67 36.61 3.30
C GLY A 158 -12.14 36.42 2.91
N GLU A 159 -12.87 35.50 3.53
CA GLU A 159 -14.28 35.19 3.23
C GLU A 159 -15.12 35.17 4.52
N PRO A 160 -16.45 35.36 4.43
CA PRO A 160 -17.33 35.22 5.59
C PRO A 160 -17.30 33.81 6.18
N SER A 161 -17.56 33.70 7.48
CA SER A 161 -17.74 32.42 8.14
C SER A 161 -18.89 31.63 7.53
N ARG A 162 -18.74 30.30 7.49
CA ARG A 162 -19.78 29.37 7.02
C ARG A 162 -19.87 28.15 7.92
N ILE A 163 -21.07 27.60 7.99
CA ILE A 163 -21.33 26.36 8.71
C ILE A 163 -20.81 25.17 7.89
N ASN A 164 -19.95 24.39 8.53
CA ASN A 164 -19.40 23.13 8.03
C ASN A 164 -19.85 21.98 8.92
N ILE A 165 -19.78 20.77 8.39
CA ILE A 165 -19.76 19.53 9.16
C ILE A 165 -18.30 19.14 9.37
N LEU A 166 -17.92 18.88 10.63
CA LEU A 166 -16.62 18.34 10.98
C LEU A 166 -16.65 16.82 10.83
N TYR A 167 -15.83 16.27 9.94
CA TYR A 167 -15.60 14.83 9.83
C TYR A 167 -14.24 14.44 10.41
N GLN A 168 -14.13 13.22 10.93
CA GLN A 168 -12.92 12.67 11.53
C GLN A 168 -12.61 11.28 10.97
N ILE A 169 -11.34 11.04 10.64
CA ILE A 169 -10.80 9.69 10.44
C ILE A 169 -9.65 9.51 11.42
N LYS A 170 -9.76 8.50 12.28
CA LYS A 170 -8.65 8.08 13.14
C LYS A 170 -7.79 7.06 12.42
N LYS A 171 -6.49 7.11 12.68
CA LYS A 171 -5.54 6.09 12.27
C LYS A 171 -6.07 4.74 12.72
N LYS A 172 -6.46 3.88 11.77
CA LYS A 172 -6.77 2.50 12.10
C LYS A 172 -5.49 1.89 12.67
N ASN A 173 -5.59 1.19 13.80
CA ASN A 173 -4.51 0.37 14.34
C ASN A 173 -4.22 -0.78 13.36
N MET A 174 -3.53 -0.48 12.26
CA MET A 174 -2.91 -1.47 11.40
C MET A 174 -1.76 -2.03 12.21
N LYS A 175 -2.01 -3.17 12.88
CA LYS A 175 -0.97 -3.93 13.54
C LYS A 175 0.16 -4.10 12.53
N LYS A 176 1.37 -3.67 12.89
CA LYS A 176 2.58 -3.83 12.06
C LYS A 176 3.06 -5.30 12.00
N PHE A 177 2.17 -6.23 12.27
CA PHE A 177 2.41 -7.65 12.27
C PHE A 177 1.15 -8.35 11.75
N LYS A 178 1.37 -9.46 11.05
CA LYS A 178 0.33 -10.41 10.68
C LYS A 178 0.69 -11.74 11.34
N ILE A 179 -0.31 -12.45 11.84
CA ILE A 179 -0.14 -13.82 12.32
C ILE A 179 -0.70 -14.73 11.25
N GLN A 180 0.12 -15.62 10.71
CA GLN A 180 -0.37 -16.70 9.85
C GLN A 180 -0.92 -17.80 10.75
N GLN A 181 -2.21 -18.11 10.61
CA GLN A 181 -2.90 -19.11 11.43
C GLN A 181 -3.07 -20.44 10.70
N THR A 182 -3.12 -20.40 9.37
CA THR A 182 -3.38 -21.58 8.56
C THR A 182 -2.51 -21.50 7.32
N PRO A 183 -1.43 -22.31 7.23
CA PRO A 183 -0.59 -22.33 6.04
C PRO A 183 -1.35 -22.89 4.83
N PHE A 184 -0.90 -22.53 3.64
CA PHE A 184 -1.37 -23.15 2.41
C PHE A 184 -0.70 -24.52 2.25
N VAL A 185 -1.50 -25.58 2.16
CA VAL A 185 -0.99 -26.94 1.92
C VAL A 185 -0.83 -27.15 0.43
N VAL A 186 0.39 -27.34 -0.05
CA VAL A 186 0.66 -27.64 -1.46
C VAL A 186 0.22 -29.08 -1.74
N PRO A 187 -0.60 -29.34 -2.77
CA PRO A 187 -0.99 -30.70 -3.12
C PRO A 187 0.21 -31.55 -3.54
N THR A 188 0.35 -32.73 -2.94
CA THR A 188 1.39 -33.72 -3.26
C THR A 188 0.77 -35.10 -3.48
N THR A 189 1.46 -35.96 -4.24
CA THR A 189 1.02 -37.35 -4.55
C THR A 189 1.95 -38.41 -3.97
N ASP A 190 3.07 -37.99 -3.39
CA ASP A 190 4.18 -38.80 -2.91
C ASP A 190 4.21 -38.93 -1.37
N GLY A 191 3.17 -38.44 -0.70
CA GLY A 191 3.04 -38.46 0.77
C GLY A 191 3.85 -37.37 1.48
N LYS A 192 4.61 -36.53 0.76
CA LYS A 192 5.33 -35.38 1.33
C LYS A 192 4.34 -34.31 1.80
N LEU A 193 4.51 -33.79 3.02
CA LEU A 193 3.76 -32.62 3.48
C LEU A 193 4.52 -31.34 3.15
N ILE A 194 3.82 -30.35 2.62
CA ILE A 194 4.33 -29.02 2.30
C ILE A 194 3.30 -27.98 2.77
N GLU A 195 3.66 -27.20 3.78
CA GLU A 195 2.83 -26.15 4.37
C GLU A 195 3.52 -24.78 4.19
N GLU A 196 3.11 -24.01 3.17
CA GLU A 196 3.61 -22.65 2.95
C GLU A 196 2.96 -21.67 3.94
N HIS A 197 3.76 -21.12 4.85
CA HIS A 197 3.31 -20.11 5.81
C HIS A 197 3.33 -18.70 5.21
N TRP A 198 4.37 -18.38 4.45
CA TRP A 198 4.56 -17.11 3.76
C TRP A 198 5.15 -17.40 2.39
N GLY A 199 4.75 -16.65 1.38
CA GLY A 199 5.14 -16.88 -0.02
C GLY A 199 4.10 -16.40 -1.00
N ASN A 200 4.13 -16.96 -2.20
CA ASN A 200 3.24 -16.59 -3.29
C ASN A 200 1.75 -16.77 -2.90
N SER A 201 1.41 -17.78 -2.10
CA SER A 201 0.04 -17.98 -1.61
C SER A 201 -0.47 -16.84 -0.71
N THR A 202 0.45 -16.10 -0.09
CA THR A 202 0.15 -14.94 0.78
C THR A 202 0.40 -13.59 0.10
N GLY A 203 0.72 -13.59 -1.21
CA GLY A 203 1.06 -12.39 -1.98
C GLY A 203 2.44 -11.82 -1.66
N ASN A 204 3.39 -12.66 -1.23
CA ASN A 204 4.78 -12.28 -1.02
C ASN A 204 5.69 -12.99 -2.03
N PRO A 205 6.07 -12.34 -3.15
CA PRO A 205 6.89 -12.96 -4.19
C PRO A 205 8.39 -13.00 -3.86
N ASP A 206 8.83 -12.25 -2.84
CA ASP A 206 10.26 -12.09 -2.55
C ASP A 206 10.81 -13.14 -1.58
N LEU A 207 9.93 -13.85 -0.86
CA LEU A 207 10.27 -14.80 0.20
C LEU A 207 9.20 -15.87 0.33
N SER A 208 9.61 -17.14 0.31
CA SER A 208 8.77 -18.26 0.76
C SER A 208 9.34 -18.87 2.05
N ILE A 209 8.46 -19.27 2.98
CA ILE A 209 8.77 -20.03 4.20
C ILE A 209 7.78 -21.18 4.26
N ALA A 210 8.29 -22.41 4.16
CA ALA A 210 7.49 -23.62 4.21
C ALA A 210 7.94 -24.57 5.32
N HIS A 211 6.97 -25.15 6.02
CA HIS A 211 7.17 -26.29 6.90
C HIS A 211 6.93 -27.57 6.10
N MET A 212 7.82 -28.54 6.26
CA MET A 212 7.90 -29.70 5.37
C MET A 212 8.11 -30.98 6.16
N ILE A 213 7.44 -32.06 5.75
CA ILE A 213 7.70 -33.42 6.25
C ILE A 213 7.93 -34.34 5.05
N ALA A 214 9.14 -34.91 4.95
CA ALA A 214 9.48 -35.93 3.97
C ALA A 214 9.33 -37.33 4.59
N PRO A 215 8.46 -38.20 4.03
CA PRO A 215 8.27 -39.54 4.58
C PRO A 215 9.51 -40.43 4.38
N PRO A 216 9.62 -41.55 5.11
CA PRO A 216 10.68 -42.54 4.89
C PRO A 216 10.71 -43.06 3.45
N GLY A 217 11.92 -43.23 2.90
CA GLY A 217 12.13 -43.71 1.53
C GLY A 217 11.76 -42.72 0.42
N TRP A 218 11.41 -41.47 0.76
CA TRP A 218 11.00 -40.46 -0.21
C TRP A 218 12.19 -39.93 -1.05
N SER A 219 11.92 -39.59 -2.31
CA SER A 219 12.84 -38.85 -3.18
C SER A 219 12.06 -38.05 -4.21
N GLU A 220 12.64 -36.98 -4.72
CA GLU A 220 12.10 -36.27 -5.90
C GLU A 220 13.09 -36.29 -7.08
N PRO A 221 12.65 -35.94 -8.30
CA PRO A 221 13.54 -35.77 -9.43
C PRO A 221 14.60 -34.70 -9.19
N HIS A 222 15.66 -34.72 -9.99
CA HIS A 222 16.61 -33.62 -10.01
C HIS A 222 15.94 -32.33 -10.52
N GLN A 223 16.42 -31.20 -10.04
CA GLN A 223 15.91 -29.89 -10.42
C GLN A 223 17.02 -28.85 -10.37
N THR A 224 16.82 -27.71 -11.06
CA THR A 224 17.79 -26.61 -11.14
C THR A 224 17.09 -25.29 -10.83
N PRO A 225 16.88 -24.94 -9.54
CA PRO A 225 16.03 -23.81 -9.17
C PRO A 225 16.58 -22.42 -9.52
N ASP A 226 15.68 -21.47 -9.81
CA ASP A 226 15.98 -20.04 -10.03
C ASP A 226 16.11 -19.22 -8.72
N PHE A 227 16.01 -19.88 -7.57
CA PHE A 227 16.03 -19.27 -6.24
C PHE A 227 17.10 -19.92 -5.35
N ASP A 228 17.62 -19.13 -4.41
CA ASP A 228 18.41 -19.68 -3.31
C ASP A 228 17.47 -20.39 -2.34
N GLU A 229 17.87 -21.55 -1.82
CA GLU A 229 17.11 -22.31 -0.82
C GLU A 229 17.92 -22.52 0.46
N PHE A 230 17.34 -22.17 1.59
CA PHE A 230 17.87 -22.45 2.92
C PHE A 230 17.02 -23.54 3.56
N THR A 231 17.63 -24.65 3.95
CA THR A 231 16.96 -25.74 4.67
C THR A 231 17.50 -25.84 6.09
N LEU A 232 16.61 -25.95 7.09
CA LEU A 232 16.95 -26.24 8.49
C LEU A 232 16.22 -27.52 8.94
N ILE A 233 16.96 -28.53 9.41
CA ILE A 233 16.37 -29.78 9.89
C ILE A 233 15.89 -29.63 11.33
N ILE A 234 14.59 -29.87 11.54
CA ILE A 234 13.94 -29.82 12.86
C ILE A 234 14.02 -31.20 13.55
N SER A 235 13.75 -32.27 12.80
CA SER A 235 13.88 -33.66 13.26
C SER A 235 14.18 -34.62 12.10
N GLY A 236 14.71 -35.80 12.41
CA GLY A 236 15.11 -36.78 11.39
C GLY A 236 16.43 -36.43 10.67
N LYS A 237 16.57 -36.94 9.45
CA LYS A 237 17.72 -36.70 8.56
C LYS A 237 17.24 -36.51 7.13
N LYS A 238 17.93 -35.69 6.36
CA LYS A 238 17.64 -35.45 4.94
C LYS A 238 18.90 -35.55 4.11
N GLN A 239 18.81 -36.20 2.95
CA GLN A 239 19.89 -36.30 1.98
C GLN A 239 19.68 -35.31 0.83
N PHE A 240 20.79 -34.73 0.39
CA PHE A 240 20.89 -33.77 -0.69
C PHE A 240 21.96 -34.28 -1.66
N GLU A 241 21.64 -34.36 -2.93
CA GLU A 241 22.61 -34.60 -4.00
C GLU A 241 22.76 -33.32 -4.79
N ILE A 242 23.85 -32.58 -4.57
CA ILE A 242 24.10 -31.24 -5.11
C ILE A 242 25.32 -31.33 -6.02
N ASP A 243 25.15 -31.07 -7.32
CA ASP A 243 26.24 -31.06 -8.31
C ASP A 243 27.14 -32.32 -8.26
N GLY A 244 26.55 -33.47 -7.94
CA GLY A 244 27.23 -34.77 -7.83
C GLY A 244 27.80 -35.09 -6.45
N GLU A 245 27.74 -34.15 -5.49
CA GLU A 245 28.12 -34.38 -4.10
C GLU A 245 26.90 -34.80 -3.26
N THR A 246 27.09 -35.81 -2.40
CA THR A 246 26.04 -36.23 -1.45
C THR A 246 26.30 -35.65 -0.08
N VAL A 247 25.32 -34.91 0.44
CA VAL A 247 25.34 -34.31 1.78
C VAL A 247 24.15 -34.84 2.56
N VAL A 248 24.36 -35.22 3.82
CA VAL A 248 23.28 -35.57 4.75
C VAL A 248 23.27 -34.56 5.87
N LEU A 249 22.11 -33.95 6.12
CA LEU A 249 21.88 -33.12 7.29
C LEU A 249 21.07 -33.88 8.34
N GLU A 250 21.42 -33.62 9.60
CA GLU A 250 20.74 -34.09 10.79
C GLU A 250 20.12 -32.92 11.55
N LYS A 251 19.33 -33.25 12.57
CA LYS A 251 18.68 -32.27 13.46
C LYS A 251 19.61 -31.11 13.87
N GLY A 252 19.12 -29.89 13.67
CA GLY A 252 19.81 -28.64 14.03
C GLY A 252 20.84 -28.15 13.01
N GLN A 253 21.11 -28.93 11.96
CA GLN A 253 21.97 -28.49 10.87
C GLN A 253 21.14 -27.80 9.77
N SER A 254 21.81 -26.91 9.04
CA SER A 254 21.22 -26.17 7.94
C SER A 254 22.17 -26.08 6.75
N ILE A 255 21.62 -25.93 5.56
CA ILE A 255 22.36 -25.68 4.32
C ILE A 255 21.73 -24.52 3.57
N ARG A 256 22.55 -23.76 2.84
CA ARG A 256 22.12 -22.85 1.78
C ARG A 256 22.57 -23.46 0.47
N ILE A 257 21.63 -23.64 -0.46
CA ILE A 257 21.88 -24.06 -1.83
C ILE A 257 21.64 -22.82 -2.69
N GLU A 258 22.64 -22.44 -3.47
CA GLU A 258 22.54 -21.27 -4.35
C GLU A 258 21.76 -21.64 -5.61
N LYS A 259 21.01 -20.68 -6.15
CA LYS A 259 20.27 -20.86 -7.40
C LYS A 259 21.17 -21.37 -8.54
N GLY A 260 20.62 -22.20 -9.41
CA GLY A 260 21.32 -22.80 -10.53
C GLY A 260 22.15 -24.05 -10.18
N ALA A 261 22.27 -24.43 -8.90
CA ALA A 261 22.82 -25.73 -8.53
C ALA A 261 21.86 -26.85 -8.94
N ARG A 262 22.40 -27.96 -9.47
CA ARG A 262 21.59 -29.13 -9.80
C ARG A 262 21.41 -29.97 -8.55
N ILE A 263 20.18 -30.08 -8.07
CA ILE A 263 19.86 -30.67 -6.77
C ILE A 263 18.82 -31.78 -6.88
N ARG A 264 19.01 -32.86 -6.10
CA ARG A 264 17.96 -33.81 -5.75
C ARG A 264 17.84 -33.97 -4.25
N TYR A 265 16.63 -33.83 -3.74
CA TYR A 265 16.32 -34.03 -2.33
C TYR A 265 15.75 -35.44 -2.10
N SER A 266 16.13 -36.05 -0.99
CA SER A 266 15.58 -37.35 -0.58
C SER A 266 15.60 -37.56 0.94
N ASN A 267 14.78 -38.49 1.39
CA ASN A 267 14.82 -39.08 2.73
C ASN A 267 14.93 -40.61 2.59
N PRO A 268 16.13 -41.15 2.31
CA PRO A 268 16.32 -42.60 2.16
C PRO A 268 16.28 -43.36 3.51
N PHE A 269 16.00 -42.67 4.62
CA PHE A 269 16.06 -43.23 5.97
C PHE A 269 14.72 -43.79 6.43
N GLU A 270 14.72 -44.52 7.55
CA GLU A 270 13.53 -45.21 8.09
C GLU A 270 12.58 -44.27 8.85
N GLN A 271 13.02 -43.07 9.22
CA GLN A 271 12.23 -42.09 9.96
C GLN A 271 11.87 -40.93 9.04
N GLU A 272 10.71 -40.31 9.29
CA GLU A 272 10.35 -39.07 8.62
C GLU A 272 11.35 -37.94 8.95
N CYS A 273 11.47 -36.99 8.04
CA CYS A 273 12.29 -35.81 8.24
C CYS A 273 11.41 -34.56 8.24
N GLU A 274 11.41 -33.84 9.36
CA GLU A 274 10.75 -32.54 9.51
C GLU A 274 11.77 -31.42 9.31
N TYR A 275 11.45 -30.45 8.45
CA TYR A 275 12.36 -29.36 8.14
C TYR A 275 11.62 -28.08 7.74
N ILE A 276 12.31 -26.94 7.85
CA ILE A 276 11.87 -25.67 7.29
C ILE A 276 12.67 -25.40 6.01
N SER A 277 11.99 -24.98 4.96
CA SER A 277 12.61 -24.44 3.74
C SER A 277 12.28 -22.96 3.59
N ILE A 278 13.29 -22.17 3.20
CA ILE A 278 13.16 -20.74 2.94
C ILE A 278 13.76 -20.45 1.56
N CYS A 279 12.96 -19.86 0.66
CA CYS A 279 13.38 -19.54 -0.71
C CYS A 279 13.46 -18.04 -0.94
N LEU A 280 14.49 -17.60 -1.67
CA LEU A 280 14.69 -16.22 -2.13
C LEU A 280 15.04 -16.20 -3.63
N PRO A 281 14.15 -15.73 -4.54
CA PRO A 281 12.77 -15.29 -4.29
C PRO A 281 11.82 -16.43 -3.89
N ALA A 282 10.54 -16.13 -3.68
CA ALA A 282 9.55 -17.12 -3.27
C ALA A 282 9.42 -18.27 -4.28
N PHE A 283 9.30 -19.50 -3.75
CA PHE A 283 9.08 -20.71 -4.53
C PHE A 283 7.84 -20.60 -5.44
N SER A 284 8.00 -21.03 -6.69
CA SER A 284 6.89 -21.33 -7.61
C SER A 284 7.21 -22.58 -8.41
N MET A 285 6.22 -23.35 -8.83
CA MET A 285 6.44 -24.58 -9.63
C MET A 285 7.23 -24.32 -10.92
N GLU A 286 7.04 -23.14 -11.53
CA GLU A 286 7.73 -22.72 -12.76
C GLU A 286 9.22 -22.42 -12.53
N SER A 287 9.60 -21.99 -11.33
CA SER A 287 10.98 -21.59 -10.98
C SER A 287 11.90 -22.76 -10.61
N VAL A 288 11.37 -23.99 -10.55
CA VAL A 288 12.09 -25.16 -10.04
C VAL A 288 12.91 -25.85 -11.12
N HIS A 289 12.40 -25.87 -12.35
CA HIS A 289 13.01 -26.58 -13.49
C HIS A 289 13.31 -28.05 -13.17
N ARG A 290 12.27 -28.82 -12.80
CA ARG A 290 12.39 -30.26 -12.55
C ARG A 290 12.70 -31.00 -13.84
N GLU A 291 13.63 -31.94 -13.76
CA GLU A 291 13.90 -32.90 -14.81
C GLU A 291 12.77 -33.95 -14.84
N ASP A 292 12.39 -34.38 -16.04
CA ASP A 292 11.47 -35.52 -16.20
C ASP A 292 12.12 -36.79 -15.63
N GLU A 293 11.34 -37.66 -14.97
CA GLU A 293 11.82 -38.99 -14.60
C GLU A 293 12.15 -39.76 -15.88
N GLY A 294 13.44 -39.82 -16.22
CA GLY A 294 13.94 -40.70 -17.26
C GLY A 294 13.56 -42.13 -16.91
N VAL A 295 12.64 -42.72 -17.67
CA VAL A 295 12.49 -44.17 -17.76
C VAL A 295 13.72 -44.67 -18.52
N ASP A 296 14.77 -45.02 -17.78
CA ASP A 296 15.77 -45.98 -18.26
C ASP A 296 15.19 -47.40 -18.24
#